data_AF-A0A7S1ZR58-F1
#
_entry.id   AF-A0A7S1ZR58-F1
#
_cell.length_a   1.000
_cell.length_b   1.000
_cell.length_c   1.000
_cell.angle_alpha   90.00
_cell.angle_beta   90.00
_cell.angle_gamma   90.00
#
_symmetry.space_group_name_H-M   'P 1'
#
loop_
_entity.id
_entity.type
_entity.pdbx_description
1 polymer ?
#
loop_
_entity_poly.entity_id
_entity_poly.type
_entity_poly.pdbx_seq_one_letter_code
_entity_poly.pdbx_strand_id
1 'polypeptide(L)'
;GAGGYRGGAGDRRDQGGRRDRDREARRDEYRNERRGGGGGSMYGGGSRRSSQKAPPKTDEHGFTQVMGKSGKGVPFTAPSKAGRSGSVRQASPPAARSPDRRNAAPSPPPPPAPSAAKEPLSREKLEARVKNMRAEFMQNPSDVKELLLSMDDLSGTPDAGRTLVQVNGDYAMDCKDDVRDAIIKMLSILYTNNKLSPTDFQPPMSELVEFIDSFVVDSPRAFDYLGSMLAEFIHIKALTVPWLCQQCLKILEMDPEASSPKKLIVATIDCIKEKYGADDAKAHFEGAARDLTKLLGADTWKAISAEKL
;
A
#
# COMPACT_ATOMS: atom_id res chain seq x y z
N GLY A 1 22.72 57.58 57.80
CA GLY A 1 22.13 58.73 57.07
C GLY A 1 21.95 58.28 55.62
N ALA A 2 20.74 58.19 55.07
CA ALA A 2 19.69 59.20 54.87
C ALA A 2 19.93 60.07 53.61
N GLY A 3 18.96 60.00 52.69
CA GLY A 3 18.73 60.92 51.56
C GLY A 3 18.88 60.26 50.19
N GLY A 4 17.87 59.99 49.34
CA GLY A 4 16.43 60.27 49.41
C GLY A 4 16.00 61.54 48.64
N TYR A 5 15.71 61.44 47.33
CA TYR A 5 14.84 62.34 46.53
C TYR A 5 14.25 61.51 45.36
N ARG A 6 12.93 61.25 45.29
CA ARG A 6 11.84 62.03 44.62
C ARG A 6 12.21 62.42 43.18
N GLY A 7 11.40 62.22 42.15
CA GLY A 7 9.99 61.83 41.98
C GLY A 7 9.61 62.19 40.53
N GLY A 8 8.52 61.63 39.98
CA GLY A 8 8.06 62.01 38.64
C GLY A 8 6.94 61.12 38.12
N ALA A 9 5.73 61.36 38.62
CA ALA A 9 4.50 60.85 38.05
C ALA A 9 4.13 61.64 36.78
N GLY A 10 3.75 60.93 35.71
CA GLY A 10 3.19 61.48 34.48
C GLY A 10 2.05 60.58 34.03
N ASP A 11 0.86 61.17 33.99
CA ASP A 11 -0.47 60.56 33.92
C ASP A 11 -1.03 60.65 32.48
N ARG A 12 -1.93 59.70 32.13
CA ARG A 12 -2.97 59.72 31.06
C ARG A 12 -2.59 59.71 29.57
N ARG A 13 -3.11 58.70 28.86
CA ARG A 13 -4.32 58.72 27.97
C ARG A 13 -4.33 57.38 27.20
N ASP A 14 -5.30 56.50 27.41
CA ASP A 14 -6.67 56.50 26.86
C ASP A 14 -6.72 56.48 25.32
N GLN A 15 -6.96 55.27 24.78
CA GLN A 15 -7.57 54.87 23.50
C GLN A 15 -7.68 53.33 23.62
N GLY A 16 -8.84 52.71 23.86
CA GLY A 16 -9.99 52.65 22.96
C GLY A 16 -9.57 51.93 21.66
N GLY A 17 -10.07 50.78 21.23
CA GLY A 17 -11.15 49.91 21.63
C GLY A 17 -11.37 48.88 20.50
N ARG A 18 -12.06 47.78 20.82
CA ARG A 18 -12.92 46.97 19.93
C ARG A 18 -12.42 46.72 18.49
N ARG A 19 -11.84 45.54 18.22
CA ARG A 19 -12.04 44.78 16.96
C ARG A 19 -11.92 43.26 17.19
N ASP A 20 -12.76 42.74 18.08
CA ASP A 20 -13.17 41.33 18.14
C ASP A 20 -14.64 41.25 17.74
N ARG A 21 -14.85 41.19 16.42
CA ARG A 21 -16.08 40.77 15.72
C ARG A 21 -15.83 41.12 14.26
N ASP A 22 -15.38 40.14 13.49
CA ASP A 22 -15.63 39.94 12.05
C ASP A 22 -14.79 38.75 11.58
N ARG A 23 -14.98 37.63 12.27
CA ARG A 23 -14.89 36.28 11.70
C ARG A 23 -16.30 36.01 11.15
N GLU A 24 -16.42 35.32 10.01
CA GLU A 24 -17.66 34.73 9.47
C GLU A 24 -18.45 35.45 8.35
N ALA A 25 -17.79 36.18 7.43
CA ALA A 25 -18.48 36.67 6.22
C ALA A 25 -17.71 36.52 4.88
N ARG A 26 -16.75 35.57 4.78
CA ARG A 26 -15.97 35.36 3.53
C ARG A 26 -15.76 33.90 3.14
N ARG A 27 -16.71 33.01 3.46
CA ARG A 27 -16.57 31.57 3.18
C ARG A 27 -17.72 30.92 2.42
N ASP A 28 -18.44 31.65 1.57
CA ASP A 28 -19.56 31.07 0.78
C ASP A 28 -19.67 31.53 -0.69
N GLU A 29 -18.65 32.15 -1.29
CA GLU A 29 -18.79 32.79 -2.62
C GLU A 29 -17.91 32.20 -3.75
N TYR A 30 -17.71 30.88 -3.79
CA TYR A 30 -17.12 30.21 -4.98
C TYR A 30 -17.74 28.84 -5.31
N ARG A 31 -18.98 28.58 -4.86
CA ARG A 31 -19.66 27.29 -5.08
C ARG A 31 -21.06 27.45 -5.66
N ASN A 32 -21.21 28.23 -6.73
CA ASN A 32 -22.37 28.12 -7.62
C ASN A 32 -22.20 29.00 -8.85
N GLU A 33 -21.47 28.55 -9.86
CA GLU A 33 -21.60 29.07 -11.23
C GLU A 33 -20.85 28.15 -12.21
N ARG A 34 -21.53 27.11 -12.69
CA ARG A 34 -21.40 26.53 -14.05
C ARG A 34 -22.32 25.32 -14.17
N ARG A 35 -23.62 25.60 -14.16
CA ARG A 35 -24.67 24.69 -14.65
C ARG A 35 -25.66 25.51 -15.46
N GLY A 36 -25.58 25.39 -16.79
CA GLY A 36 -26.70 25.73 -17.69
C GLY A 36 -26.37 26.65 -18.86
N GLY A 37 -26.71 26.17 -20.06
CA GLY A 37 -26.88 26.94 -21.31
C GLY A 37 -25.62 26.97 -22.17
N GLY A 38 -25.56 26.40 -23.37
CA GLY A 38 -26.60 26.12 -24.34
C GLY A 38 -26.28 26.90 -25.62
N GLY A 39 -26.08 26.20 -26.74
CA GLY A 39 -26.07 26.82 -28.07
C GLY A 39 -25.00 26.27 -29.03
N GLY A 40 -25.46 25.83 -30.21
CA GLY A 40 -24.65 25.94 -31.43
C GLY A 40 -24.25 24.65 -32.12
N SER A 41 -25.21 24.03 -32.81
CA SER A 41 -25.01 23.06 -33.91
C SER A 41 -24.16 23.65 -35.04
N MET A 42 -23.22 22.88 -35.63
CA MET A 42 -23.14 22.68 -37.10
C MET A 42 -21.99 21.75 -37.54
N TYR A 43 -22.32 20.88 -38.52
CA TYR A 43 -21.47 20.05 -39.40
C TYR A 43 -20.85 18.74 -38.86
N GLY A 44 -21.21 17.63 -39.54
CA GLY A 44 -20.40 16.42 -39.53
C GLY A 44 -21.17 15.12 -39.77
N GLY A 45 -21.77 14.97 -40.95
CA GLY A 45 -22.43 13.72 -41.36
C GLY A 45 -21.43 12.56 -41.48
N GLY A 46 -21.81 11.42 -40.93
CA GLY A 46 -21.02 10.19 -40.98
C GLY A 46 -21.88 8.96 -40.71
N SER A 47 -22.63 8.53 -41.72
CA SER A 47 -23.38 7.27 -41.73
C SER A 47 -22.45 6.07 -41.51
N ARG A 48 -22.59 5.38 -40.37
CA ARG A 48 -22.20 3.97 -40.24
C ARG A 48 -23.36 3.18 -39.64
N ARG A 49 -24.01 2.39 -40.50
CA ARG A 49 -24.95 1.32 -40.13
C ARG A 49 -24.23 0.34 -39.20
N SER A 50 -24.50 0.44 -37.91
CA SER A 50 -24.21 -0.62 -36.96
C SER A 50 -25.35 -1.63 -37.01
N SER A 51 -25.01 -2.86 -37.40
CA SER A 51 -25.89 -4.02 -37.34
C SER A 51 -26.29 -4.27 -35.88
N GLN A 52 -27.56 -4.01 -35.55
CA GLN A 52 -28.15 -4.45 -34.30
C GLN A 52 -28.16 -5.99 -34.28
N LYS A 53 -27.24 -6.56 -33.48
CA LYS A 53 -27.29 -7.97 -33.08
C LYS A 53 -28.39 -8.09 -32.02
N ALA A 54 -29.42 -8.89 -32.31
CA ALA A 54 -30.51 -9.17 -31.37
C ALA A 54 -29.95 -9.80 -30.07
N PRO A 55 -30.52 -9.49 -28.90
CA PRO A 55 -30.14 -10.13 -27.64
C PRO A 55 -30.51 -11.63 -27.66
N PRO A 56 -29.71 -12.51 -27.05
CA PRO A 56 -30.04 -13.93 -26.93
C PRO A 56 -31.30 -14.10 -26.07
N LYS A 57 -32.25 -14.90 -26.54
CA LYS A 57 -33.41 -15.32 -25.74
C LYS A 57 -32.93 -16.36 -24.72
N THR A 58 -33.09 -16.05 -23.44
CA THR A 58 -33.03 -16.99 -22.32
C THR A 58 -34.41 -17.64 -22.14
N ASP A 59 -34.44 -18.94 -21.83
CA ASP A 59 -35.66 -19.62 -21.39
C ASP A 59 -35.94 -19.33 -19.90
N GLU A 60 -37.12 -19.73 -19.41
CA GLU A 60 -37.59 -19.52 -18.02
C GLU A 60 -36.73 -20.22 -16.95
N HIS A 61 -35.66 -20.91 -17.35
CA HIS A 61 -34.71 -21.56 -16.44
C HIS A 61 -33.28 -21.01 -16.57
N GLY A 62 -33.08 -19.89 -17.28
CA GLY A 62 -31.84 -19.11 -17.25
C GLY A 62 -30.67 -19.75 -18.00
N PHE A 63 -30.91 -20.65 -18.95
CA PHE A 63 -29.84 -21.29 -19.71
C PHE A 63 -29.65 -20.64 -21.09
N THR A 64 -28.41 -20.21 -21.38
CA THR A 64 -28.07 -19.55 -22.66
C THR A 64 -27.72 -20.60 -23.72
N GLN A 65 -28.59 -20.77 -24.73
CA GLN A 65 -28.38 -21.76 -25.78
C GLN A 65 -27.40 -21.23 -26.86
N VAL A 66 -26.20 -21.83 -26.97
CA VAL A 66 -25.23 -21.52 -28.03
C VAL A 66 -25.58 -22.35 -29.28
N MET A 67 -26.00 -21.68 -30.37
CA MET A 67 -26.23 -22.32 -31.67
C MET A 67 -24.92 -22.85 -32.26
N GLY A 68 -24.66 -24.14 -32.07
CA GLY A 68 -23.63 -24.89 -32.78
C GLY A 68 -24.05 -25.19 -34.22
N LYS A 69 -23.19 -24.82 -35.17
CA LYS A 69 -23.36 -25.02 -36.61
C LYS A 69 -23.36 -26.52 -36.94
N SER A 70 -24.46 -26.96 -37.54
CA SER A 70 -24.80 -28.31 -37.97
C SER A 70 -23.88 -28.90 -39.06
N GLY A 71 -23.44 -30.16 -38.86
CA GLY A 71 -22.89 -31.06 -39.87
C GLY A 71 -23.63 -32.41 -39.86
N LYS A 72 -24.30 -32.69 -40.98
CA LYS A 72 -25.00 -33.92 -41.48
C LYS A 72 -24.60 -35.25 -40.80
N GLY A 73 -25.52 -36.03 -40.24
CA GLY A 73 -26.32 -37.12 -40.89
C GLY A 73 -25.51 -38.43 -40.89
N VAL A 74 -25.91 -39.59 -40.33
CA VAL A 74 -27.04 -40.52 -40.62
C VAL A 74 -27.16 -41.56 -39.47
N PRO A 75 -28.25 -42.36 -39.36
CA PRO A 75 -28.68 -43.05 -38.13
C PRO A 75 -28.19 -44.52 -38.04
N PHE A 76 -28.09 -45.07 -36.83
CA PHE A 76 -28.20 -46.52 -36.64
C PHE A 76 -28.84 -46.90 -35.31
N THR A 77 -29.71 -47.90 -35.45
CA THR A 77 -30.67 -48.49 -34.53
C THR A 77 -30.06 -49.37 -33.43
N ALA A 78 -30.67 -49.34 -32.24
CA ALA A 78 -30.50 -50.36 -31.19
C ALA A 78 -31.20 -51.69 -31.57
N PRO A 79 -30.85 -52.82 -30.92
CA PRO A 79 -31.67 -53.25 -29.78
C PRO A 79 -30.95 -54.01 -28.63
N SER A 80 -31.43 -53.74 -27.41
CA SER A 80 -31.87 -54.62 -26.31
C SER A 80 -31.30 -56.03 -26.01
N LYS A 81 -30.84 -56.17 -24.75
CA LYS A 81 -31.18 -57.16 -23.67
C LYS A 81 -30.70 -58.63 -23.65
N ALA A 82 -30.48 -59.04 -22.39
CA ALA A 82 -30.37 -60.39 -21.76
C ALA A 82 -28.98 -61.05 -21.88
N GLY A 83 -28.31 -61.55 -20.82
CA GLY A 83 -28.72 -62.01 -19.50
C GLY A 83 -28.68 -63.55 -19.46
N ARG A 84 -27.80 -64.15 -18.62
CA ARG A 84 -27.96 -65.40 -17.83
C ARG A 84 -26.68 -66.29 -17.69
N SER A 85 -26.20 -66.38 -16.45
CA SER A 85 -25.80 -67.54 -15.62
C SER A 85 -25.05 -68.77 -16.19
N GLY A 86 -24.03 -69.25 -15.46
CA GLY A 86 -23.57 -70.65 -15.54
C GLY A 86 -22.22 -70.95 -14.86
N SER A 87 -22.28 -71.50 -13.64
CA SER A 87 -21.18 -71.98 -12.77
C SER A 87 -20.69 -73.39 -13.14
N VAL A 88 -19.38 -73.71 -13.00
CA VAL A 88 -18.90 -75.04 -12.56
C VAL A 88 -17.57 -74.94 -11.78
N ARG A 89 -17.53 -75.68 -10.66
CA ARG A 89 -16.48 -75.90 -9.65
C ARG A 89 -15.32 -76.78 -10.14
N GLN A 90 -14.13 -76.64 -9.54
CA GLN A 90 -13.27 -77.81 -9.27
C GLN A 90 -12.36 -77.60 -8.04
N ALA A 91 -12.13 -78.71 -7.33
CA ALA A 91 -11.74 -78.81 -5.92
C ALA A 91 -10.22 -78.89 -5.66
N SER A 92 -9.82 -78.58 -4.41
CA SER A 92 -8.50 -78.79 -3.75
C SER A 92 -8.29 -80.28 -3.32
N PRO A 93 -7.23 -80.73 -2.56
CA PRO A 93 -6.04 -80.12 -1.90
C PRO A 93 -4.74 -81.02 -2.08
N PRO A 94 -3.65 -81.09 -1.23
CA PRO A 94 -3.34 -80.41 0.04
C PRO A 94 -1.89 -79.90 0.34
N ALA A 95 -1.85 -79.03 1.36
CA ALA A 95 -0.90 -78.86 2.48
C ALA A 95 0.63 -78.71 2.24
N ALA A 96 1.13 -77.52 2.61
CA ALA A 96 2.36 -77.38 3.40
C ALA A 96 2.21 -76.22 4.41
N ARG A 97 2.37 -76.54 5.70
CA ARG A 97 2.41 -75.61 6.84
C ARG A 97 3.81 -74.99 6.98
N SER A 98 3.90 -73.73 7.41
CA SER A 98 4.79 -73.16 8.47
C SER A 98 4.85 -71.60 8.34
N PRO A 99 5.33 -70.80 9.33
CA PRO A 99 4.44 -70.05 10.23
C PRO A 99 4.79 -68.54 10.35
N ASP A 100 4.11 -67.86 11.30
CA ASP A 100 4.46 -66.58 11.94
C ASP A 100 4.29 -65.27 11.14
N ARG A 101 3.05 -64.76 11.16
CA ARG A 101 2.73 -63.33 11.13
C ARG A 101 2.92 -62.76 12.54
N ARG A 102 3.96 -61.96 12.77
CA ARG A 102 4.03 -61.02 13.89
C ARG A 102 4.48 -59.64 13.43
N ASN A 103 3.56 -58.68 13.59
CA ASN A 103 3.76 -57.24 13.79
C ASN A 103 4.81 -56.52 12.94
N ALA A 104 4.39 -56.05 11.75
CA ALA A 104 4.99 -54.88 11.14
C ALA A 104 4.07 -53.67 11.38
N ALA A 105 4.54 -52.70 12.16
CA ALA A 105 3.88 -51.41 12.34
C ALA A 105 3.73 -50.69 10.98
N PRO A 106 2.66 -49.91 10.76
CA PRO A 106 2.54 -49.12 9.55
C PRO A 106 3.69 -48.10 9.48
N SER A 107 4.44 -48.12 8.38
CA SER A 107 5.48 -47.15 8.08
C SER A 107 4.90 -45.72 8.18
N PRO A 108 5.61 -44.76 8.79
CA PRO A 108 5.15 -43.39 8.83
C PRO A 108 4.98 -42.85 7.40
N PRO A 109 3.97 -41.99 7.16
CA PRO A 109 3.79 -41.37 5.85
C PRO A 109 5.08 -40.62 5.45
N PRO A 110 5.45 -40.66 4.17
CA PRO A 110 6.61 -39.93 3.70
C PRO A 110 6.44 -38.44 4.04
N PRO A 111 7.55 -37.74 4.39
CA PRO A 111 7.50 -36.31 4.65
C PRO A 111 6.88 -35.60 3.43
N PRO A 112 6.09 -34.53 3.65
CA PRO A 112 5.49 -33.78 2.55
C PRO A 112 6.58 -33.36 1.57
N ALA A 113 6.36 -33.64 0.29
CA ALA A 113 7.27 -33.24 -0.76
C ALA A 113 7.50 -31.72 -0.67
N PRO A 114 8.75 -31.23 -0.84
CA PRO A 114 9.02 -29.81 -0.88
C PRO A 114 8.15 -29.19 -1.97
N SER A 115 7.35 -28.19 -1.60
CA SER A 115 6.55 -27.39 -2.52
C SER A 115 7.46 -26.97 -3.68
N ALA A 116 7.08 -27.36 -4.90
CA ALA A 116 7.83 -26.99 -6.10
C ALA A 116 8.04 -25.47 -6.10
N ALA A 117 9.30 -25.04 -6.06
CA ALA A 117 9.65 -23.63 -6.07
C ALA A 117 9.03 -22.98 -7.31
N LYS A 118 8.10 -22.03 -7.09
CA LYS A 118 7.48 -21.23 -8.16
C LYS A 118 8.60 -20.54 -8.95
N GLU A 119 8.56 -20.62 -10.27
CA GLU A 119 9.57 -19.96 -11.12
C GLU A 119 9.58 -18.45 -10.82
N PRO A 120 10.77 -17.83 -10.65
CA PRO A 120 10.89 -16.39 -10.44
C PRO A 120 10.23 -15.60 -11.56
N LEU A 121 9.46 -14.58 -11.21
CA LEU A 121 8.92 -13.65 -12.19
C LEU A 121 10.04 -12.78 -12.77
N SER A 122 9.92 -12.42 -14.05
CA SER A 122 10.72 -11.35 -14.61
C SER A 122 10.35 -10.01 -13.96
N ARG A 123 11.28 -9.05 -13.96
CA ARG A 123 11.06 -7.72 -13.37
C ARG A 123 9.76 -7.06 -13.83
N GLU A 124 9.48 -7.04 -15.14
CA GLU A 124 8.27 -6.43 -15.68
C GLU A 124 6.99 -7.13 -15.18
N LYS A 125 7.00 -8.46 -15.09
CA LYS A 125 5.87 -9.24 -14.59
C LYS A 125 5.66 -9.03 -13.09
N LEU A 126 6.76 -8.91 -12.34
CA LEU A 126 6.73 -8.60 -10.92
C LEU A 126 6.13 -7.20 -10.68
N GLU A 127 6.59 -6.18 -11.40
CA GLU A 127 6.03 -4.82 -11.31
C GLU A 127 4.54 -4.78 -11.67
N ALA A 128 4.13 -5.49 -12.72
CA ALA A 128 2.72 -5.63 -13.09
C ALA A 128 1.91 -6.33 -11.99
N ARG A 129 2.44 -7.40 -11.39
CA ARG A 129 1.79 -8.12 -10.29
C ARG A 129 1.65 -7.23 -9.06
N VAL A 130 2.69 -6.48 -8.69
CA VAL A 130 2.67 -5.52 -7.57
C VAL A 130 1.59 -4.45 -7.79
N LYS A 131 1.45 -3.91 -9.00
CA LYS A 131 0.40 -2.94 -9.33
C LYS A 131 -1.00 -3.54 -9.17
N ASN A 132 -1.17 -4.80 -9.57
CA ASN A 132 -2.43 -5.52 -9.40
C ASN A 132 -2.73 -5.79 -7.92
N MET A 133 -1.75 -6.19 -7.13
CA MET A 133 -1.91 -6.38 -5.67
C MET A 133 -2.40 -5.09 -4.99
N ARG A 134 -1.82 -3.94 -5.35
CA ARG A 134 -2.31 -2.64 -4.87
C ARG A 134 -3.78 -2.43 -5.27
N ALA A 135 -4.12 -2.64 -6.54
CA ALA A 135 -5.48 -2.43 -7.03
C ALA A 135 -6.49 -3.35 -6.32
N GLU A 136 -6.15 -4.62 -6.11
CA GLU A 136 -6.94 -5.61 -5.37
C GLU A 136 -7.16 -5.16 -3.92
N PHE A 137 -6.09 -4.75 -3.22
CA PHE A 137 -6.19 -4.25 -1.85
C PHE A 137 -7.07 -3.00 -1.75
N MET A 138 -6.99 -2.09 -2.72
CA MET A 138 -7.81 -0.87 -2.73
C MET A 138 -9.30 -1.15 -2.97
N GLN A 139 -9.63 -2.22 -3.69
CA GLN A 139 -11.02 -2.65 -3.87
C GLN A 139 -11.60 -3.27 -2.60
N ASN A 140 -10.79 -4.01 -1.84
CA ASN A 140 -11.22 -4.60 -0.58
C ASN A 140 -10.13 -4.53 0.51
N PRO A 141 -9.97 -3.38 1.19
CA PRO A 141 -8.92 -3.19 2.20
C PRO A 141 -9.10 -4.05 3.46
N SER A 142 -10.25 -4.69 3.62
CA SER A 142 -10.55 -5.58 4.75
C SER A 142 -10.02 -7.00 4.54
N ASP A 143 -9.72 -7.39 3.30
CA ASP A 143 -9.22 -8.71 2.97
C ASP A 143 -7.70 -8.80 3.12
N VAL A 144 -7.25 -8.69 4.36
CA VAL A 144 -5.84 -8.81 4.72
C VAL A 144 -5.29 -10.19 4.35
N LYS A 145 -6.12 -11.25 4.41
CA LYS A 145 -5.69 -12.61 4.09
C LYS A 145 -5.29 -12.73 2.62
N GLU A 146 -6.09 -12.18 1.73
CA GLU A 146 -5.78 -12.19 0.29
C GLU A 146 -4.50 -11.42 -0.02
N LEU A 147 -4.26 -10.28 0.64
CA LEU A 147 -3.01 -9.53 0.51
C LEU A 147 -1.79 -10.36 0.94
N LEU A 148 -1.89 -11.08 2.07
CA LEU A 148 -0.80 -11.92 2.57
C LEU A 148 -0.52 -13.11 1.65
N LEU A 149 -1.57 -13.77 1.14
CA LEU A 149 -1.44 -14.85 0.16
C LEU A 149 -0.83 -14.36 -1.15
N SER A 150 -1.25 -13.19 -1.61
CA SER A 150 -0.69 -12.54 -2.81
C SER A 150 0.81 -12.27 -2.67
N MET A 151 1.29 -11.92 -1.47
CA MET A 151 2.72 -11.76 -1.21
C MET A 151 3.44 -13.11 -1.10
N ASP A 152 2.82 -14.13 -0.53
CA ASP A 152 3.37 -15.50 -0.49
C ASP A 152 3.52 -16.11 -1.90
N ASP A 153 2.67 -15.72 -2.84
CA ASP A 153 2.85 -16.09 -4.25
C ASP A 153 4.15 -15.55 -4.86
N LEU A 154 4.71 -14.48 -4.31
CA LEU A 154 5.95 -13.86 -4.76
C LEU A 154 7.20 -14.39 -4.06
N SER A 155 7.08 -15.29 -3.08
CA SER A 155 8.22 -15.74 -2.25
C SER A 155 9.35 -16.42 -3.03
N GLY A 156 9.07 -16.92 -4.24
CA GLY A 156 10.07 -17.50 -5.15
C GLY A 156 10.78 -16.49 -6.04
N THR A 157 10.37 -15.22 -6.03
CA THR A 157 10.96 -14.17 -6.88
C THR A 157 11.93 -13.32 -6.07
N PRO A 158 13.21 -13.22 -6.47
CA PRO A 158 14.17 -12.34 -5.82
C PRO A 158 13.70 -10.88 -5.80
N ASP A 159 14.05 -10.15 -4.74
CA ASP A 159 13.74 -8.72 -4.57
C ASP A 159 12.26 -8.33 -4.64
N ALA A 160 11.33 -9.30 -4.55
CA ALA A 160 9.89 -9.05 -4.62
C ALA A 160 9.42 -8.00 -3.61
N GLY A 161 9.88 -8.09 -2.36
CA GLY A 161 9.55 -7.13 -1.30
C GLY A 161 10.04 -5.72 -1.63
N ARG A 162 11.33 -5.59 -1.99
CA ARG A 162 11.92 -4.33 -2.42
C ARG A 162 11.19 -3.70 -3.61
N THR A 163 10.91 -4.47 -4.67
CA THR A 163 10.16 -3.98 -5.83
C THR A 163 8.75 -3.55 -5.43
N LEU A 164 8.10 -4.31 -4.53
CA LEU A 164 6.79 -3.97 -4.02
C LEU A 164 6.81 -2.62 -3.30
N VAL A 165 7.79 -2.36 -2.43
CA VAL A 165 7.91 -1.07 -1.74
C VAL A 165 8.24 0.05 -2.73
N GLN A 166 9.15 -0.17 -3.69
CA GLN A 166 9.54 0.84 -4.67
C GLN A 166 8.39 1.30 -5.56
N VAL A 167 7.74 0.37 -6.26
CA VAL A 167 6.63 0.69 -7.18
C VAL A 167 5.46 1.39 -6.48
N ASN A 168 5.27 1.09 -5.20
CA ASN A 168 4.22 1.73 -4.40
C ASN A 168 4.66 3.07 -3.79
N GLY A 169 5.91 3.19 -3.36
CA GLY A 169 6.50 4.44 -2.85
C GLY A 169 6.57 5.51 -3.94
N ASP A 170 7.03 5.16 -5.13
CA ASP A 170 7.07 6.08 -6.27
C ASP A 170 5.66 6.57 -6.61
N TYR A 171 4.70 5.65 -6.70
CA TYR A 171 3.30 6.00 -6.99
C TYR A 171 2.66 6.82 -5.86
N ALA A 172 3.08 6.61 -4.61
CA ALA A 172 2.58 7.34 -3.45
C ALA A 172 2.94 8.84 -3.47
N MET A 173 4.04 9.23 -4.13
CA MET A 173 4.45 10.63 -4.25
C MET A 173 3.50 11.47 -5.12
N ASP A 174 2.86 10.85 -6.12
CA ASP A 174 2.06 11.58 -7.13
C ASP A 174 0.55 11.33 -7.04
N CYS A 175 0.13 10.37 -6.20
CA CYS A 175 -1.27 10.01 -6.07
C CYS A 175 -2.05 10.92 -5.10
N LYS A 176 -3.36 10.69 -5.03
CA LYS A 176 -4.26 11.38 -4.10
C LYS A 176 -4.05 10.88 -2.66
N ASP A 177 -4.43 11.70 -1.68
CA ASP A 177 -4.20 11.43 -0.26
C ASP A 177 -4.85 10.11 0.21
N ASP A 178 -6.08 9.81 -0.22
CA ASP A 178 -6.79 8.55 0.09
C ASP A 178 -6.09 7.31 -0.49
N VAL A 179 -5.55 7.46 -1.70
CA VAL A 179 -4.77 6.42 -2.38
C VAL A 179 -3.45 6.18 -1.65
N ARG A 180 -2.77 7.27 -1.25
CA ARG A 180 -1.50 7.22 -0.51
C ARG A 180 -1.67 6.52 0.84
N ASP A 181 -2.71 6.87 1.59
CA ASP A 181 -3.01 6.26 2.88
C ASP A 181 -3.29 4.75 2.75
N ALA A 182 -4.00 4.35 1.70
CA ALA A 182 -4.22 2.93 1.41
C ALA A 182 -2.91 2.19 1.10
N ILE A 183 -2.00 2.80 0.34
CA ILE A 183 -0.67 2.23 0.05
C ILE A 183 0.15 2.08 1.33
N ILE A 184 0.22 3.13 2.14
CA ILE A 184 0.94 3.13 3.42
C ILE A 184 0.41 2.00 4.31
N LYS A 185 -0.91 1.89 4.44
CA LYS A 185 -1.57 0.83 5.20
C LYS A 185 -1.26 -0.57 4.67
N MET A 186 -1.28 -0.75 3.34
CA MET A 186 -0.94 -2.02 2.71
C MET A 186 0.49 -2.47 3.08
N LEU A 187 1.46 -1.56 2.94
CA LEU A 187 2.87 -1.83 3.26
C LEU A 187 3.08 -2.11 4.76
N SER A 188 2.39 -1.35 5.62
CA SER A 188 2.40 -1.56 7.08
C SER A 188 1.86 -2.94 7.47
N ILE A 189 0.74 -3.37 6.87
CA ILE A 189 0.17 -4.71 7.07
C ILE A 189 1.17 -5.79 6.65
N LEU A 190 1.79 -5.67 5.48
CA LEU A 190 2.76 -6.65 5.00
C LEU A 190 3.99 -6.74 5.92
N TYR A 191 4.51 -5.60 6.38
CA TYR A 191 5.63 -5.57 7.32
C TYR A 191 5.29 -6.18 8.68
N THR A 192 4.19 -5.76 9.30
CA THR A 192 3.75 -6.25 10.61
C THR A 192 3.40 -7.74 10.62
N ASN A 193 3.07 -8.32 9.46
CA ASN A 193 2.86 -9.75 9.26
C ASN A 193 4.11 -10.50 8.77
N ASN A 194 5.29 -9.89 8.88
CA ASN A 194 6.59 -10.47 8.50
C ASN A 194 6.68 -10.91 7.02
N LYS A 195 5.91 -10.28 6.13
CA LYS A 195 6.02 -10.48 4.68
C LYS A 195 7.02 -9.53 4.03
N LEU A 196 7.34 -8.44 4.72
CA LEU A 196 8.42 -7.52 4.38
C LEU A 196 9.37 -7.40 5.58
N SER A 197 10.59 -6.99 5.27
CA SER A 197 11.67 -6.78 6.21
C SER A 197 12.20 -5.34 6.10
N PRO A 198 12.96 -4.82 7.08
CA PRO A 198 13.55 -3.48 6.98
C PRO A 198 14.40 -3.29 5.70
N THR A 199 15.06 -4.35 5.23
CA THR A 199 15.88 -4.32 4.01
C THR A 199 15.07 -4.12 2.73
N ASP A 200 13.77 -4.43 2.74
CA ASP A 200 12.88 -4.13 1.61
C ASP A 200 12.52 -2.64 1.54
N PHE A 201 12.51 -1.94 2.69
CA PHE A 201 12.13 -0.52 2.78
C PHE A 201 13.29 0.43 2.56
N GLN A 202 14.47 0.13 3.11
CA GLN A 202 15.57 1.09 3.16
C GLN A 202 16.02 1.58 1.77
N PRO A 203 16.26 0.72 0.75
CA PRO A 203 16.73 1.22 -0.53
C PRO A 203 15.69 2.10 -1.26
N PRO A 204 14.42 1.68 -1.42
CA PRO A 204 13.43 2.54 -2.08
C PRO A 204 13.17 3.84 -1.34
N MET A 205 13.11 3.81 -0.01
CA MET A 205 12.89 5.03 0.78
C MET A 205 14.11 5.96 0.75
N SER A 206 15.34 5.41 0.65
CA SER A 206 16.54 6.22 0.44
C SER A 206 16.48 7.00 -0.87
N GLU A 207 16.00 6.38 -1.94
CA GLU A 207 15.85 7.00 -3.27
C GLU A 207 14.84 8.17 -3.21
N LEU A 208 13.69 7.96 -2.57
CA LEU A 208 12.70 9.03 -2.38
C LEU A 208 13.25 10.20 -1.54
N VAL A 209 14.03 9.91 -0.50
CA VAL A 209 14.68 10.95 0.32
C VAL A 209 15.70 11.72 -0.49
N GLU A 210 16.55 11.04 -1.27
CA GLU A 210 17.58 11.66 -2.11
C GLU A 210 16.99 12.62 -3.15
N PHE A 211 15.87 12.23 -3.77
CA PHE A 211 15.22 13.02 -4.81
C PHE A 211 14.10 13.94 -4.31
N ILE A 212 13.99 14.17 -2.99
CA ILE A 212 12.88 14.95 -2.43
C ILE A 212 12.78 16.36 -3.02
N ASP A 213 13.91 17.02 -3.25
CA ASP A 213 13.91 18.37 -3.84
C ASP A 213 13.39 18.37 -5.28
N SER A 214 13.62 17.30 -6.05
CA SER A 214 13.05 17.14 -7.39
C SER A 214 11.52 17.04 -7.32
N PHE A 215 10.98 16.25 -6.38
CA PHE A 215 9.52 16.14 -6.20
C PHE A 215 8.87 17.45 -5.75
N VAL A 216 9.58 18.27 -4.96
CA VAL A 216 9.06 19.55 -4.47
C VAL A 216 8.83 20.55 -5.60
N VAL A 217 9.60 20.47 -6.69
CA VAL A 217 9.42 21.31 -7.89
C VAL A 217 8.03 21.10 -8.48
N ASP A 218 7.59 19.85 -8.57
CA ASP A 218 6.28 19.51 -9.13
C ASP A 218 5.16 19.61 -8.09
N SER A 219 5.44 19.31 -6.82
CA SER A 219 4.47 19.35 -5.74
C SER A 219 5.07 19.93 -4.46
N PRO A 220 4.67 21.15 -4.05
CA PRO A 220 5.12 21.74 -2.79
C PRO A 220 4.80 20.90 -1.54
N ARG A 221 3.83 19.98 -1.63
CA ARG A 221 3.43 19.05 -0.57
C ARG A 221 4.27 17.75 -0.53
N ALA A 222 5.29 17.61 -1.38
CA ALA A 222 6.11 16.39 -1.43
C ALA A 222 6.74 16.02 -0.06
N PHE A 223 7.11 17.02 0.75
CA PHE A 223 7.56 16.78 2.13
C PHE A 223 6.50 16.13 3.00
N ASP A 224 5.24 16.55 2.89
CA ASP A 224 4.13 15.95 3.65
C ASP A 224 3.85 14.52 3.16
N TYR A 225 3.98 14.28 1.86
CA TYR A 225 3.73 12.98 1.25
C TYR A 225 4.76 11.95 1.71
N LEU A 226 6.04 12.29 1.59
CA LEU A 226 7.13 11.43 2.06
C LEU A 226 7.15 11.36 3.59
N GLY A 227 6.89 12.48 4.28
CA GLY A 227 6.77 12.53 5.74
C GLY A 227 5.70 11.59 6.28
N SER A 228 4.54 11.50 5.63
CA SER A 228 3.46 10.57 5.99
C SER A 228 3.86 9.10 5.85
N MET A 229 4.64 8.75 4.82
CA MET A 229 5.20 7.40 4.65
C MET A 229 6.25 7.09 5.71
N LEU A 230 7.23 7.99 5.89
CA LEU A 230 8.29 7.85 6.89
C LEU A 230 7.72 7.74 8.30
N ALA A 231 6.68 8.52 8.62
CA ALA A 231 5.98 8.47 9.90
C ALA A 231 5.48 7.06 10.23
N GLU A 232 4.72 6.44 9.31
CA GLU A 232 4.24 5.07 9.49
C GLU A 232 5.40 4.08 9.60
N PHE A 233 6.39 4.18 8.71
CA PHE A 233 7.47 3.20 8.65
C PHE A 233 8.44 3.30 9.84
N ILE A 234 8.58 4.48 10.44
CA ILE A 234 9.29 4.66 11.72
C ILE A 234 8.45 4.11 12.87
N HIS A 235 7.15 4.39 12.89
CA HIS A 235 6.24 3.90 13.94
C HIS A 235 6.23 2.37 14.03
N ILE A 236 6.08 1.68 12.89
CA ILE A 236 6.15 0.22 12.83
C ILE A 236 7.58 -0.34 12.90
N LYS A 237 8.60 0.52 13.00
CA LYS A 237 10.03 0.17 13.09
C LYS A 237 10.61 -0.51 11.84
N ALA A 238 9.97 -0.35 10.68
CA ALA A 238 10.55 -0.69 9.38
C ALA A 238 11.75 0.22 9.05
N LEU A 239 11.70 1.46 9.50
CA LEU A 239 12.78 2.46 9.45
C LEU A 239 13.06 3.03 10.84
N THR A 240 14.15 3.77 10.98
CA THR A 240 14.53 4.43 12.23
C THR A 240 14.91 5.88 12.00
N VAL A 241 14.76 6.73 13.02
CA VAL A 241 15.19 8.14 12.95
C VAL A 241 16.69 8.28 12.66
N PRO A 242 17.60 7.49 13.27
CA PRO A 242 19.01 7.53 12.90
C PRO A 242 19.27 7.19 11.42
N TRP A 243 18.54 6.20 10.87
CA TRP A 243 18.62 5.89 9.44
C TRP A 243 18.17 7.07 8.56
N LEU A 244 17.07 7.74 8.93
CA LEU A 244 16.59 8.93 8.21
C LEU A 244 17.61 10.07 8.29
N CYS A 245 18.20 10.31 9.46
CA CYS A 245 19.26 11.30 9.63
C CYS A 245 20.46 11.02 8.72
N GLN A 246 20.86 9.75 8.57
CA GLN A 246 21.93 9.35 7.66
C GLN A 246 21.59 9.64 6.20
N GLN A 247 20.35 9.40 5.76
CA GLN A 247 19.96 9.74 4.38
C GLN A 247 19.94 11.25 4.16
N CYS A 248 19.41 12.01 5.12
CA CYS A 248 19.43 13.47 5.06
C CYS A 248 20.85 14.06 5.09
N LEU A 249 21.81 13.43 5.79
CA LEU A 249 23.21 13.86 5.79
C LEU A 249 23.83 13.75 4.39
N LYS A 250 23.51 12.72 3.60
CA LYS A 250 24.01 12.58 2.23
C LYS A 250 23.58 13.75 1.34
N ILE A 251 22.36 14.26 1.54
CA ILE A 251 21.88 15.45 0.83
C ILE A 251 22.77 16.66 1.19
N LEU A 252 23.07 16.86 2.48
CA LEU A 252 23.95 17.96 2.92
C LEU A 252 25.40 17.80 2.46
N GLU A 253 25.89 16.57 2.27
CA GLU A 253 27.21 16.32 1.70
C GLU A 253 27.28 16.76 0.23
N MET A 254 26.16 16.67 -0.50
CA MET A 254 26.05 17.12 -1.90
C MET A 254 25.73 18.60 -2.02
N ASP A 255 24.85 19.12 -1.17
CA ASP A 255 24.45 20.52 -1.07
C ASP A 255 24.33 20.95 0.41
N PRO A 256 25.37 21.56 0.98
CA PRO A 256 25.39 21.97 2.40
C PRO A 256 24.31 23.00 2.77
N GLU A 257 23.76 23.72 1.80
CA GLU A 257 22.73 24.75 2.03
C GLU A 257 21.31 24.20 1.83
N ALA A 258 21.17 22.89 1.53
CA ALA A 258 19.88 22.27 1.29
C ALA A 258 18.96 22.36 2.53
N SER A 259 17.78 22.96 2.33
CA SER A 259 16.76 23.07 3.37
C SER A 259 15.91 21.80 3.53
N SER A 260 16.00 20.87 2.59
CA SER A 260 15.19 19.64 2.51
C SER A 260 15.33 18.72 3.71
N PRO A 261 16.54 18.40 4.23
CA PRO A 261 16.73 17.65 5.48
C PRO A 261 15.87 18.16 6.63
N LYS A 262 15.94 19.46 6.94
CA LYS A 262 15.18 20.06 8.03
C LYS A 262 13.68 19.94 7.79
N LYS A 263 13.22 20.29 6.58
CA LYS A 263 11.79 20.26 6.22
C LYS A 263 11.22 18.84 6.31
N LEU A 264 11.97 17.85 5.83
CA LEU A 264 11.55 16.45 5.86
C LEU A 264 11.46 15.90 7.29
N ILE A 265 12.43 16.23 8.15
CA ILE A 265 12.38 15.87 9.58
C ILE A 265 11.15 16.49 10.24
N VAL A 266 10.89 17.78 10.03
CA VAL A 266 9.71 18.46 10.60
C VAL A 266 8.41 17.84 10.10
N ALA A 267 8.28 17.60 8.79
CA ALA A 267 7.09 16.97 8.22
C ALA A 267 6.85 15.56 8.79
N THR A 268 7.92 14.78 8.97
CA THR A 268 7.83 13.43 9.57
C THR A 268 7.37 13.50 11.03
N ILE A 269 7.89 14.45 11.82
CA ILE A 269 7.43 14.68 13.20
C ILE A 269 5.95 15.06 13.22
N ASP A 270 5.54 16.03 12.40
CA ASP A 270 4.16 16.49 12.33
C ASP A 270 3.21 15.35 11.97
N CYS A 271 3.57 14.50 11.00
CA CYS A 271 2.77 13.32 10.64
C CYS A 271 2.68 12.26 11.75
N ILE A 272 3.77 11.99 12.50
CA ILE A 272 3.70 11.06 13.64
C ILE A 272 2.78 11.62 14.73
N LYS A 273 2.88 12.92 15.02
CA LYS A 273 2.01 13.57 16.01
C LYS A 273 0.54 13.50 15.62
N GLU A 274 0.24 13.75 14.35
CA GLU A 274 -1.13 13.72 13.83
C GLU A 274 -1.72 12.31 13.92
N LYS A 275 -0.95 11.28 13.58
CA LYS A 275 -1.43 9.89 13.51
C LYS A 275 -1.41 9.15 14.85
N TYR A 276 -0.36 9.33 15.64
CA TYR A 276 -0.08 8.52 16.83
C TYR A 276 0.06 9.33 18.12
N GLY A 277 0.09 10.67 18.02
CA GLY A 277 0.17 11.58 19.16
C GLY A 277 1.58 12.07 19.48
N ALA A 278 1.65 13.10 20.32
CA ALA A 278 2.91 13.77 20.66
C ALA A 278 3.89 12.88 21.44
N ASP A 279 3.37 11.98 22.29
CA ASP A 279 4.21 11.08 23.09
C ASP A 279 4.95 10.07 22.21
N ASP A 280 4.31 9.59 21.13
CA ASP A 280 4.94 8.67 20.16
C ASP A 280 6.04 9.39 19.38
N ALA A 281 5.77 10.63 18.93
CA ALA A 281 6.78 11.48 18.30
C ALA A 281 8.00 11.71 19.22
N LYS A 282 7.77 11.98 20.50
CA LYS A 282 8.85 12.11 21.49
C LYS A 282 9.68 10.84 21.60
N ALA A 283 9.01 9.70 21.77
CA ALA A 283 9.68 8.42 21.94
C ALA A 283 10.63 8.09 20.78
N HIS A 284 10.24 8.42 19.55
CA HIS A 284 11.06 8.19 18.36
C HIS A 284 12.20 9.20 18.21
N PHE A 285 11.94 10.50 18.37
CA PHE A 285 12.92 11.54 18.02
C PHE A 285 13.84 11.93 19.18
N GLU A 286 13.39 11.90 20.44
CA GLU A 286 14.28 12.17 21.58
C GLU A 286 15.35 11.09 21.72
N GLY A 287 15.00 9.82 21.45
CA GLY A 287 15.96 8.71 21.42
C GLY A 287 17.06 8.86 20.38
N ALA A 288 16.84 9.70 19.35
CA ALA A 288 17.79 9.99 18.28
C ALA A 288 18.37 11.42 18.35
N ALA A 289 18.28 12.09 19.51
CA ALA A 289 18.71 13.48 19.68
C ALA A 289 20.16 13.73 19.25
N ARG A 290 21.06 12.75 19.43
CA ARG A 290 22.46 12.85 18.99
C ARG A 290 22.57 12.95 17.46
N ASP A 291 21.87 12.09 16.74
CA ASP A 291 21.89 12.07 15.27
C ASP A 291 21.23 13.32 14.69
N LEU A 292 20.13 13.77 15.30
CA LEU A 292 19.43 15.01 14.92
C LEU A 292 20.27 16.25 15.19
N THR A 293 20.99 16.29 16.32
CA THR A 293 21.94 17.37 16.63
C THR A 293 23.09 17.40 15.62
N LYS A 294 23.59 16.23 15.21
CA LYS A 294 24.63 16.13 14.18
C LYS A 294 24.12 16.62 12.82
N LEU A 295 22.89 16.29 12.46
CA LEU A 295 22.27 16.66 11.19
C LEU A 295 21.91 18.17 11.13
N LEU A 296 21.26 18.70 12.15
CA LEU A 296 20.62 20.02 12.12
C LEU A 296 21.38 21.10 12.89
N GLY A 297 22.35 20.71 13.72
CA GLY A 297 22.95 21.55 14.74
C GLY A 297 22.12 21.59 16.04
N ALA A 298 22.81 21.82 17.16
CA ALA A 298 22.20 21.77 18.49
C ALA A 298 21.08 22.81 18.67
N ASP A 299 21.30 24.04 18.20
CA ASP A 299 20.33 25.13 18.35
C ASP A 299 19.07 24.89 17.53
N THR A 300 19.21 24.44 16.28
CA THR A 300 18.09 24.09 15.40
C THR A 300 17.29 22.94 15.97
N TRP A 301 17.95 21.87 16.42
CA TRP A 301 17.26 20.73 17.02
C TRP A 301 16.54 21.12 18.30
N LYS A 302 17.17 21.95 19.15
CA LYS A 302 16.53 22.47 20.37
C LYS A 302 15.27 23.29 20.07
N ALA A 303 15.30 24.11 19.02
CA ALA A 303 14.13 24.88 18.61
C ALA A 303 13.01 23.96 18.09
N ILE A 304 13.34 23.00 17.21
CA ILE A 304 12.37 22.04 16.67
C ILE A 304 11.77 21.19 17.78
N SER A 305 12.58 20.60 18.65
CA SER A 305 12.10 19.77 19.75
C SER A 305 11.18 20.57 20.69
N ALA A 306 11.53 21.81 21.05
CA ALA A 306 10.67 22.63 21.91
C ALA A 306 9.32 23.02 21.27
N GLU A 307 9.29 23.23 19.96
CA GLU A 307 8.06 23.60 19.23
C GLU A 307 7.20 22.37 18.89
N LYS A 308 7.86 21.28 18.50
CA LYS A 308 7.21 20.15 17.84
C LYS A 308 7.03 18.96 18.76
N LEU A 309 7.82 18.78 19.82
CA LEU A 309 7.67 17.65 20.74
C LEU A 309 7.07 18.11 22.07
#